data_AF-A0A846YYR6-F1
#
_entry.id   AF-A0A846YYR6-F1
#
_cell.length_a   1.000
_cell.length_b   1.000
_cell.length_c   1.000
_cell.angle_alpha   90.00
_cell.angle_beta   90.00
_cell.angle_gamma   90.00
#
_symmetry.space_group_name_H-M   'P 1'
#
loop_
_entity.id
_entity.type
_entity.pdbx_description
1 polymer ?
#
loop_
_entity_poly.entity_id
_entity_poly.type
_entity_poly.pdbx_seq_one_letter_code
_entity_poly.pdbx_strand_id
1 'polypeptide(L)'
;MRPISHLVDRDDAIAFAAFHTLVSPALRVAARGPLDRARHAGRVCSAPAGQGWCAECEAAADDLLLESFGRLRGAIGGAMLVTSSGQPVREMVLVCEHLASPGARDEDAAAWAPRLRGSKGGDEPAWLRAARAQLVHYPLRHLEERTRRADAVRRGASARPDRDLRQAAWAASLRDDPAGLEMLILVVFRMRRRVSDPFQVPDDLRERHGLTRVEASRRMGAALAALRAVNPGFFAANIDEPVDGSGAVPAADPLHGLVTAAERDQARVTLGRLLRVRADEPEPRAIRRETYRRIVAAICAVGGGRCANPVALAVHEFGIAPEQAERMVRRFAVLVATAGVEWADRVAA
;
A
#
# COMPACT_ATOMS: atom_id res chain seq x y z
N MET A 1 5.18 10.70 38.21
CA MET A 1 4.34 9.49 38.19
C MET A 1 2.93 9.90 37.75
N ARG A 2 2.29 9.16 36.84
CA ARG A 2 0.93 9.48 36.39
C ARG A 2 0.05 8.26 36.69
N PRO A 3 -0.74 8.26 37.78
CA PRO A 3 -1.54 7.11 38.13
C PRO A 3 -2.61 6.85 37.07
N ILE A 4 -3.04 5.60 36.93
CA ILE A 4 -4.08 5.17 36.00
C ILE A 4 -5.41 5.85 36.30
N SER A 5 -5.69 6.17 37.56
CA SER A 5 -6.86 6.96 37.96
C SER A 5 -6.92 8.34 37.29
N HIS A 6 -5.81 8.91 36.82
CA HIS A 6 -5.85 10.17 36.07
C HIS A 6 -6.61 10.04 34.74
N LEU A 7 -6.81 8.84 34.18
CA LEU A 7 -7.63 8.66 32.96
C LEU A 7 -9.11 9.05 33.17
N VAL A 8 -9.59 9.06 34.41
CA VAL A 8 -10.95 9.52 34.77
C VAL A 8 -10.97 10.95 35.32
N ASP A 9 -9.85 11.69 35.26
CA ASP A 9 -9.81 13.08 35.69
C ASP A 9 -10.83 13.92 34.90
N ARG A 10 -11.38 14.96 35.54
CA ARG A 10 -12.32 15.89 34.90
C ARG A 10 -11.60 16.83 33.94
N ASP A 11 -10.34 17.13 34.21
CA ASP A 11 -9.48 17.89 33.31
C ASP A 11 -8.97 16.99 32.18
N ASP A 12 -9.43 17.26 30.96
CA ASP A 12 -9.05 16.50 29.77
C ASP A 12 -7.54 16.59 29.47
N ALA A 13 -6.83 17.65 29.89
CA ALA A 13 -5.38 17.72 29.72
C ALA A 13 -4.66 16.68 30.60
N ILE A 14 -5.11 16.51 31.84
CA ILE A 14 -4.58 15.50 32.77
C ILE A 14 -4.94 14.10 32.26
N ALA A 15 -6.21 13.89 31.90
CA ALA A 15 -6.70 12.60 31.43
C ALA A 15 -6.04 12.18 30.11
N PHE A 16 -5.92 13.09 29.15
CA PHE A 16 -5.24 12.81 27.87
C PHE A 16 -3.76 12.55 28.08
N ALA A 17 -3.09 13.29 28.96
CA ALA A 17 -1.68 13.05 29.25
C ALA A 17 -1.42 11.65 29.83
N ALA A 18 -2.29 11.17 30.74
CA ALA A 18 -2.22 9.80 31.27
C ALA A 18 -2.58 8.75 30.21
N PHE A 19 -3.64 9.00 29.43
CA PHE A 19 -4.07 8.13 28.33
C PHE A 19 -2.98 7.98 27.25
N HIS A 20 -2.39 9.08 26.82
CA HIS A 20 -1.30 9.10 25.84
C HIS A 20 -0.11 8.27 26.35
N THR A 21 0.29 8.45 27.62
CA THR A 21 1.37 7.65 28.22
C THR A 21 1.07 6.15 28.20
N LEU A 22 -0.17 5.76 28.50
CA LEU A 22 -0.58 4.35 28.56
C LEU A 22 -0.76 3.72 27.16
N VAL A 23 -1.54 4.36 26.29
CA VAL A 23 -2.11 3.75 25.07
C VAL A 23 -1.27 4.02 23.83
N SER A 24 -0.67 5.22 23.69
CA SER A 24 0.05 5.64 22.48
C SER A 24 1.14 4.63 22.05
N PRO A 25 1.99 4.09 22.95
CA PRO A 25 3.02 3.13 22.56
C PRO A 25 2.45 1.84 21.94
N ALA A 26 1.36 1.32 22.50
CA ALA A 26 0.72 0.09 22.01
C ALA A 26 -0.04 0.34 20.69
N LEU A 27 -0.79 1.44 20.62
CA LEU A 27 -1.54 1.85 19.44
C LEU A 27 -0.63 2.08 18.23
N ARG A 28 0.46 2.84 18.40
CA ARG A 28 1.43 3.11 17.33
C ARG A 28 2.03 1.81 16.83
N VAL A 29 2.50 0.92 17.71
CA VAL A 29 3.05 -0.38 17.29
C VAL A 29 2.04 -1.22 16.50
N ALA A 30 0.79 -1.31 16.98
CA ALA A 30 -0.25 -2.08 16.31
C ALA A 30 -0.72 -1.46 14.98
N ALA A 31 -0.69 -0.13 14.85
CA ALA A 31 -1.09 0.60 13.65
C ALA A 31 -0.05 0.56 12.52
N ARG A 32 1.23 0.27 12.82
CA ARG A 32 2.31 0.27 11.82
C ARG A 32 2.02 -0.66 10.63
N GLY A 33 1.66 -1.92 10.89
CA GLY A 33 1.38 -2.90 9.82
C GLY A 33 0.26 -2.48 8.87
N PRO A 34 -0.94 -2.12 9.38
CA PRO A 34 -2.01 -1.58 8.53
C PRO A 34 -1.62 -0.32 7.74
N LEU A 35 -0.87 0.63 8.34
CA LEU A 35 -0.44 1.85 7.66
C LEU A 35 0.62 1.58 6.59
N ASP A 36 1.58 0.69 6.85
CA ASP A 36 2.58 0.23 5.88
C ASP A 36 1.89 -0.36 4.64
N ARG A 37 0.88 -1.22 4.85
CA ARG A 37 0.08 -1.77 3.74
C ARG A 37 -0.77 -0.72 3.04
N ALA A 38 -1.34 0.24 3.77
CA ALA A 38 -2.20 1.26 3.21
C ALA A 38 -1.42 2.25 2.33
N ARG A 39 -0.29 2.77 2.82
CA ARG A 39 0.44 3.90 2.23
C ARG A 39 1.75 3.55 1.56
N HIS A 40 2.38 2.46 1.99
CA HIS A 40 3.75 2.13 1.60
C HIS A 40 3.84 0.80 0.82
N ALA A 41 2.70 0.27 0.36
CA ALA A 41 2.61 -1.00 -0.36
C ALA A 41 3.23 -2.17 0.43
N GLY A 42 3.10 -2.14 1.76
CA GLY A 42 3.67 -3.14 2.66
C GLY A 42 5.16 -2.96 2.98
N ARG A 43 5.81 -1.93 2.42
CA ARG A 43 7.16 -1.53 2.83
C ARG A 43 7.12 -0.81 4.17
N VAL A 44 8.19 -0.93 4.94
CA VAL A 44 8.31 -0.24 6.23
C VAL A 44 8.29 1.27 6.01
N CYS A 45 7.40 1.97 6.70
CA CYS A 45 7.40 3.43 6.77
C CYS A 45 8.71 3.94 7.40
N SER A 46 9.35 4.92 6.76
CA SER A 46 10.53 5.61 7.29
C SER A 46 10.32 7.13 7.31
N ALA A 47 10.73 7.77 8.40
CA ALA A 47 10.82 9.22 8.49
C ALA A 47 11.99 9.72 7.62
N PRO A 48 11.94 10.95 7.08
CA PRO A 48 13.05 11.53 6.31
C PRO A 48 14.40 11.51 7.05
N ALA A 49 14.38 11.52 8.39
CA ALA A 49 15.57 11.54 9.24
C ALA A 49 15.84 10.24 10.01
N GLY A 50 15.23 9.09 9.63
CA GLY A 50 15.62 7.78 10.19
C GLY A 50 14.46 6.87 10.60
N GLN A 51 14.62 6.19 11.74
CA GLN A 51 13.68 5.19 12.25
C GLN A 51 12.47 5.85 12.92
N GLY A 52 11.54 6.34 12.10
CA GLY A 52 10.29 6.96 12.53
C GLY A 52 9.19 6.74 11.51
N TRP A 53 8.00 7.26 11.77
CA TRP A 53 6.95 7.31 10.77
C TRP A 53 7.10 8.55 9.89
N CYS A 54 6.58 8.50 8.67
CA CYS A 54 6.39 9.71 7.88
C CYS A 54 5.31 10.60 8.55
N ALA A 55 5.30 11.88 8.22
CA ALA A 55 4.37 12.86 8.80
C ALA A 55 2.89 12.44 8.65
N GLU A 56 2.53 11.83 7.52
CA GLU A 56 1.16 11.38 7.31
C GLU A 56 0.79 10.21 8.23
N CYS A 57 1.70 9.25 8.42
CA CYS A 57 1.48 8.12 9.32
C CYS A 57 1.42 8.59 10.78
N GLU A 58 2.27 9.55 11.18
CA GLU A 58 2.17 10.18 12.51
C GLU A 58 0.79 10.81 12.73
N ALA A 59 0.35 11.65 11.78
CA ALA A 59 -0.99 12.26 11.86
C ALA A 59 -2.11 11.21 11.96
N ALA A 60 -2.00 10.11 11.20
CA ALA A 60 -2.99 9.02 11.28
C ALA A 60 -2.96 8.28 12.63
N ALA A 61 -1.80 8.14 13.29
CA ALA A 61 -1.75 7.61 14.66
C ALA A 61 -2.38 8.55 15.66
N ASP A 62 -2.10 9.85 15.54
CA ASP A 62 -2.60 10.86 16.46
C ASP A 62 -4.12 10.98 16.35
N ASP A 63 -4.69 10.93 15.13
CA ASP A 63 -6.13 10.85 14.90
C ASP A 63 -6.75 9.62 15.59
N LEU A 64 -6.12 8.44 15.47
CA LEU A 64 -6.60 7.22 16.14
C LEU A 64 -6.52 7.32 17.66
N LEU A 65 -5.48 7.98 18.18
CA LEU A 65 -5.30 8.17 19.60
C LEU A 65 -6.39 9.08 20.17
N LEU A 66 -6.69 10.19 19.47
CA LEU A 66 -7.78 11.09 19.82
C LEU A 66 -9.15 10.40 19.72
N GLU A 67 -9.38 9.59 18.68
CA GLU A 67 -10.60 8.78 18.53
C GLU A 67 -10.79 7.82 19.72
N SER A 68 -9.73 7.07 20.08
CA SER A 68 -9.76 6.15 21.22
C SER A 68 -9.95 6.89 22.55
N PHE A 69 -9.33 8.06 22.72
CA PHE A 69 -9.51 8.89 23.90
C PHE A 69 -10.96 9.36 24.03
N GLY A 70 -11.52 9.94 22.96
CA GLY A 70 -12.91 10.39 22.94
C GLY A 70 -13.91 9.28 23.27
N ARG A 71 -13.64 8.05 22.82
CA ARG A 71 -14.46 6.87 23.17
C ARG A 71 -14.38 6.51 24.64
N LEU A 72 -13.18 6.51 25.22
CA LEU A 72 -13.02 6.24 26.64
C LEU A 72 -13.71 7.32 27.48
N ARG A 73 -13.56 8.59 27.11
CA ARG A 73 -14.22 9.72 27.78
C ARG A 73 -15.74 9.62 27.68
N GLY A 74 -16.27 9.28 26.51
CA GLY A 74 -17.70 9.02 26.32
C GLY A 74 -18.21 7.92 27.25
N ALA A 75 -17.48 6.80 27.35
CA ALA A 75 -17.85 5.70 28.23
C ALA A 75 -17.81 6.08 29.72
N ILE A 76 -16.78 6.81 30.17
CA ILE A 76 -16.66 7.33 31.54
C ILE A 76 -17.81 8.32 31.84
N GLY A 77 -18.20 9.14 30.86
CA GLY A 77 -19.32 10.07 30.95
C GLY A 77 -20.72 9.43 30.87
N GLY A 78 -20.80 8.10 30.79
CA GLY A 78 -22.06 7.35 30.76
C GLY A 78 -22.58 6.99 29.37
N ALA A 79 -21.94 7.46 28.30
CA ALA A 79 -22.26 7.06 26.92
C ALA A 79 -21.56 5.74 26.55
N MET A 80 -21.93 4.66 27.26
CA MET A 80 -21.34 3.35 27.07
C MET A 80 -21.61 2.81 25.66
N LEU A 81 -20.57 2.30 25.00
CA LEU A 81 -20.71 1.66 23.69
C LEU A 81 -21.60 0.42 23.82
N VAL A 82 -22.49 0.21 22.85
CA VAL A 82 -23.38 -0.94 22.79
C VAL A 82 -23.08 -1.84 21.60
N THR A 83 -23.31 -3.13 21.75
CA THR A 83 -23.26 -4.13 20.68
C THR A 83 -24.46 -3.99 19.74
N SER A 84 -24.48 -4.75 18.65
CA SER A 84 -25.64 -4.85 17.76
C SER A 84 -26.90 -5.40 18.45
N SER A 85 -26.75 -6.11 19.57
CA SER A 85 -27.85 -6.59 20.41
C SER A 85 -28.27 -5.59 21.50
N GLY A 86 -27.74 -4.36 21.46
CA GLY A 86 -28.05 -3.31 22.44
C GLY A 86 -27.39 -3.49 23.81
N GLN A 87 -26.53 -4.49 23.99
CA GLN A 87 -25.86 -4.74 25.26
C GLN A 87 -24.60 -3.89 25.40
N PRO A 88 -24.23 -3.42 26.60
CA PRO A 88 -22.96 -2.74 26.81
C PRO A 88 -21.76 -3.58 26.35
N VAL A 89 -20.78 -2.94 25.71
CA VAL A 89 -19.53 -3.60 25.32
C VAL A 89 -18.75 -3.97 26.59
N ARG A 90 -18.79 -5.26 26.94
CA ARG A 90 -18.21 -5.82 28.17
C ARG A 90 -16.78 -5.35 28.43
N GLU A 91 -15.92 -5.33 27.42
CA GLU A 91 -14.54 -4.89 27.58
C GLU A 91 -14.44 -3.42 27.99
N MET A 92 -15.29 -2.54 27.45
CA MET A 92 -15.27 -1.12 27.86
C MET A 92 -15.79 -0.95 29.29
N VAL A 93 -16.78 -1.76 29.70
CA VAL A 93 -17.28 -1.79 31.09
C VAL A 93 -16.15 -2.18 32.04
N LEU A 94 -15.43 -3.27 31.77
CA LEU A 94 -14.29 -3.71 32.60
C LEU A 94 -13.18 -2.66 32.72
N VAL A 95 -12.92 -1.91 31.64
CA VAL A 95 -11.96 -0.80 31.69
C VAL A 95 -12.48 0.29 32.63
N CYS A 96 -13.73 0.73 32.46
CA CYS A 96 -14.30 1.79 33.29
C CYS A 96 -14.40 1.39 34.77
N GLU A 97 -14.79 0.15 35.07
CA GLU A 97 -14.82 -0.40 36.43
C GLU A 97 -13.44 -0.38 37.09
N HIS A 98 -12.40 -0.80 36.37
CA HIS A 98 -11.03 -0.75 36.89
C HIS A 98 -10.59 0.68 37.16
N LEU A 99 -10.82 1.60 36.20
CA LEU A 99 -10.44 3.01 36.34
C LEU A 99 -11.15 3.70 37.52
N ALA A 100 -12.37 3.27 37.86
CA ALA A 100 -13.12 3.75 39.01
C ALA A 100 -12.73 3.07 40.34
N SER A 101 -11.96 1.97 40.29
CA SER A 101 -11.56 1.22 41.48
C SER A 101 -10.52 1.98 42.32
N PRO A 102 -10.45 1.71 43.65
CA PRO A 102 -9.40 2.28 44.50
C PRO A 102 -7.99 1.93 44.02
N GLY A 103 -7.78 0.70 43.52
CA GLY A 103 -6.47 0.20 43.09
C GLY A 103 -5.86 0.99 41.93
N ALA A 104 -6.68 1.56 41.04
CA ALA A 104 -6.19 2.38 39.93
C ALA A 104 -5.43 3.66 40.39
N ARG A 105 -5.59 4.09 41.64
CA ARG A 105 -4.87 5.25 42.20
C ARG A 105 -3.40 4.97 42.47
N ASP A 106 -3.07 3.72 42.76
CA ASP A 106 -1.72 3.28 43.13
C ASP A 106 -0.94 2.71 41.94
N GLU A 107 -1.60 2.56 40.79
CA GLU A 107 -1.03 2.00 39.57
C GLU A 107 -0.47 3.09 38.64
N ASP A 108 0.81 3.03 38.27
CA ASP A 108 1.43 4.01 37.34
C ASP A 108 1.17 3.64 35.87
N ALA A 109 0.63 4.59 35.09
CA ALA A 109 0.32 4.40 33.68
C ALA A 109 1.57 4.04 32.85
N ALA A 110 2.72 4.63 33.17
CA ALA A 110 3.97 4.34 32.47
C ALA A 110 4.47 2.91 32.73
N ALA A 111 4.24 2.35 33.93
CA ALA A 111 4.58 0.98 34.27
C ALA A 111 3.71 -0.05 33.52
N TRP A 112 2.44 0.30 33.23
CA TRP A 112 1.53 -0.57 32.49
C TRP A 112 1.66 -0.47 30.97
N ALA A 113 2.18 0.64 30.42
CA ALA A 113 2.30 0.84 28.97
C ALA A 113 3.10 -0.27 28.24
N PRO A 114 4.26 -0.76 28.75
CA PRO A 114 4.96 -1.88 28.14
C PRO A 114 4.14 -3.18 28.14
N ARG A 115 3.34 -3.42 29.18
CA ARG A 115 2.46 -4.60 29.27
C ARG A 115 1.29 -4.49 28.28
N LEU A 116 0.69 -3.31 28.13
CA LEU A 116 -0.35 -3.07 27.13
C LEU A 116 0.18 -3.30 25.71
N ARG A 117 1.41 -2.84 25.43
CA ARG A 117 2.10 -3.04 24.14
C ARG A 117 2.46 -4.50 23.87
N GLY A 118 2.80 -5.26 24.91
CA GLY A 118 3.20 -6.66 24.79
C GLY A 118 2.06 -7.60 24.36
N SER A 119 2.44 -8.82 23.98
CA SER A 119 1.49 -9.91 23.71
C SER A 119 0.79 -10.36 24.98
N LYS A 120 -0.43 -10.90 24.83
CA LYS A 120 -1.24 -11.43 25.94
C LYS A 120 -0.46 -12.50 26.71
N GLY A 121 -0.19 -12.24 28.00
CA GLY A 121 0.34 -13.22 28.95
C GLY A 121 -0.78 -13.96 29.69
N GLY A 122 -0.46 -15.14 30.23
CA GLY A 122 -1.41 -15.93 31.05
C GLY A 122 -1.90 -15.17 32.28
N ASP A 123 -1.00 -14.47 32.96
CA ASP A 123 -1.27 -13.73 34.20
C ASP A 123 -1.74 -12.28 33.99
N GLU A 124 -2.15 -11.95 32.77
CA GLU A 124 -2.56 -10.58 32.46
C GLU A 124 -3.90 -10.22 33.13
N PRO A 125 -4.02 -9.05 33.79
CA PRO A 125 -5.30 -8.58 34.33
C PRO A 125 -6.39 -8.46 33.25
N ALA A 126 -7.63 -8.76 33.64
CA ALA A 126 -8.76 -8.73 32.71
C ALA A 126 -8.99 -7.32 32.10
N TRP A 127 -8.85 -6.26 32.90
CA TRP A 127 -9.00 -4.88 32.44
C TRP A 127 -7.95 -4.49 31.39
N LEU A 128 -6.71 -5.01 31.50
CA LEU A 128 -5.63 -4.67 30.56
C LEU A 128 -5.87 -5.33 29.20
N ARG A 129 -6.35 -6.59 29.20
CA ARG A 129 -6.83 -7.27 27.99
C ARG A 129 -7.97 -6.50 27.33
N ALA A 130 -8.91 -6.03 28.14
CA ALA A 130 -10.06 -5.27 27.69
C ALA A 130 -9.63 -3.91 27.09
N ALA A 131 -8.70 -3.20 27.74
CA ALA A 131 -8.09 -1.97 27.26
C ALA A 131 -7.38 -2.20 25.91
N ARG A 132 -6.59 -3.27 25.78
CA ARG A 132 -5.94 -3.62 24.51
C ARG A 132 -6.97 -3.88 23.41
N ALA A 133 -8.03 -4.62 23.71
CA ALA A 133 -9.08 -4.90 22.73
C ALA A 133 -9.78 -3.62 22.26
N GLN A 134 -10.20 -2.75 23.17
CA GLN A 134 -11.07 -1.60 22.86
C GLN A 134 -10.33 -0.32 22.49
N LEU A 135 -9.19 -0.03 23.13
CA LEU A 135 -8.47 1.24 22.98
C LEU A 135 -7.32 1.13 21.97
N VAL A 136 -6.79 -0.09 21.75
CA VAL A 136 -5.69 -0.35 20.82
C VAL A 136 -6.17 -1.02 19.54
N HIS A 137 -6.81 -2.19 19.61
CA HIS A 137 -7.10 -2.97 18.40
C HIS A 137 -8.40 -2.59 17.69
N TYR A 138 -9.47 -2.27 18.42
CA TYR A 138 -10.74 -1.89 17.81
C TYR A 138 -10.59 -0.73 16.80
N PRO A 139 -9.92 0.40 17.12
CA PRO A 139 -9.74 1.51 16.19
C PRO A 139 -9.06 1.10 14.87
N LEU A 140 -8.27 0.01 14.91
CA LEU A 140 -7.48 -0.48 13.78
C LEU A 140 -8.24 -1.42 12.85
N ARG A 141 -9.41 -1.94 13.26
CA ARG A 141 -10.17 -2.98 12.52
C ARG A 141 -10.38 -2.65 11.04
N HIS A 142 -10.57 -1.37 10.73
CA HIS A 142 -10.78 -0.86 9.38
C HIS A 142 -9.78 0.23 8.97
N LEU A 143 -8.63 0.33 9.66
CA LEU A 143 -7.67 1.39 9.42
C LEU A 143 -7.13 1.36 7.99
N GLU A 144 -6.70 0.19 7.51
CA GLU A 144 -6.13 0.05 6.16
C GLU A 144 -7.12 0.52 5.06
N GLU A 145 -8.38 0.08 5.15
CA GLU A 145 -9.42 0.46 4.19
C GLU A 145 -9.76 1.95 4.28
N ARG A 146 -9.92 2.48 5.51
CA ARG A 146 -10.24 3.88 5.77
C ARG A 146 -9.14 4.81 5.26
N THR A 147 -7.88 4.50 5.56
CA THR A 147 -6.72 5.26 5.10
C THR A 147 -6.64 5.27 3.58
N ARG A 148 -6.75 4.11 2.92
CA ARG A 148 -6.77 4.06 1.44
C ARG A 148 -7.91 4.86 0.83
N ARG A 149 -9.10 4.84 1.45
CA ARG A 149 -10.25 5.64 1.00
C ARG A 149 -9.96 7.13 1.15
N ALA A 150 -9.46 7.56 2.30
CA ALA A 150 -9.12 8.95 2.56
C ALA A 150 -8.03 9.46 1.60
N ASP A 151 -6.97 8.68 1.40
CA ASP A 151 -5.88 9.00 0.48
C ASP A 151 -6.36 9.01 -0.99
N ALA A 152 -7.29 8.14 -1.37
CA ALA A 152 -7.94 8.18 -2.68
C ALA A 152 -8.74 9.49 -2.87
N VAL A 153 -9.60 9.85 -1.91
CA VAL A 153 -10.39 11.08 -1.98
C VAL A 153 -9.51 12.32 -2.02
N ARG A 154 -8.43 12.36 -1.23
CA ARG A 154 -7.47 13.48 -1.22
C ARG A 154 -6.83 13.72 -2.59
N ARG A 155 -6.68 12.67 -3.40
CA ARG A 155 -6.15 12.73 -4.77
C ARG A 155 -7.23 12.94 -5.84
N GLY A 156 -8.47 13.21 -5.44
CA GLY A 156 -9.61 13.37 -6.36
C GLY A 156 -10.17 12.06 -6.92
N ALA A 157 -9.71 10.90 -6.41
CA ALA A 157 -10.25 9.60 -6.80
C ALA A 157 -11.54 9.27 -6.03
N SER A 158 -12.35 8.38 -6.59
CA SER A 158 -13.63 7.98 -5.98
C SER A 158 -13.45 7.35 -4.59
N ALA A 159 -14.33 7.65 -3.64
CA ALA A 159 -14.33 6.94 -2.36
C ALA A 159 -14.83 5.48 -2.49
N ARG A 160 -15.69 5.20 -3.49
CA ARG A 160 -16.40 3.94 -3.69
C ARG A 160 -16.45 3.60 -5.20
N PRO A 161 -15.33 3.16 -5.80
CA PRO A 161 -15.24 2.99 -7.25
C PRO A 161 -16.20 1.92 -7.78
N ASP A 162 -16.44 0.85 -7.01
CA ASP A 162 -17.42 -0.18 -7.35
C ASP A 162 -18.84 0.40 -7.47
N ARG A 163 -19.26 1.22 -6.50
CA ARG A 163 -20.55 1.90 -6.55
C ARG A 163 -20.65 2.80 -7.77
N ASP A 164 -19.63 3.61 -8.01
CA ASP A 164 -19.64 4.58 -9.12
C ASP A 164 -19.69 3.86 -10.47
N LEU A 165 -18.89 2.81 -10.66
CA LEU A 165 -18.91 2.00 -11.88
C LEU A 165 -20.26 1.26 -12.08
N ARG A 166 -20.94 0.86 -11.02
CA ARG A 166 -22.24 0.14 -11.09
C ARG A 166 -23.46 1.06 -11.20
N GLN A 167 -23.40 2.28 -10.67
CA GLN A 167 -24.59 3.10 -10.44
C GLN A 167 -24.54 4.47 -11.10
N ALA A 168 -23.35 5.02 -11.39
CA ALA A 168 -23.27 6.37 -11.94
C ALA A 168 -23.85 6.41 -13.36
N ALA A 169 -24.54 7.51 -13.68
CA ALA A 169 -25.17 7.69 -14.98
C ALA A 169 -24.15 7.61 -16.13
N TRP A 170 -22.95 8.19 -15.94
CA TRP A 170 -21.87 8.12 -16.94
C TRP A 170 -21.41 6.69 -17.22
N ALA A 171 -21.47 5.77 -16.25
CA ALA A 171 -21.00 4.40 -16.40
C ALA A 171 -22.03 3.48 -17.10
N ALA A 172 -23.12 4.02 -17.65
CA ALA A 172 -24.19 3.23 -18.26
C ALA A 172 -23.69 2.25 -19.33
N SER A 173 -22.93 2.72 -20.31
CA SER A 173 -22.42 1.87 -21.40
C SER A 173 -21.41 0.81 -20.95
N LEU A 174 -20.73 1.01 -19.82
CA LEU A 174 -19.80 0.01 -19.27
C LEU A 174 -20.54 -1.21 -18.70
N ARG A 175 -21.83 -1.08 -18.39
CA ARG A 175 -22.65 -2.16 -17.84
C ARG A 175 -23.15 -3.14 -18.89
N ASP A 176 -23.03 -2.80 -20.17
CA ASP A 176 -23.38 -3.67 -21.28
C ASP A 176 -22.44 -4.88 -21.41
N ASP A 177 -21.24 -4.82 -20.81
CA ASP A 177 -20.31 -5.93 -20.63
C ASP A 177 -20.06 -6.22 -19.14
N PRO A 178 -20.85 -7.11 -18.50
CA PRO A 178 -20.70 -7.44 -17.09
C PRO A 178 -19.31 -8.00 -16.73
N ALA A 179 -18.68 -8.77 -17.63
CA ALA A 179 -17.34 -9.30 -17.42
C ALA A 179 -16.30 -8.19 -17.44
N GLY A 180 -16.39 -7.29 -18.43
CA GLY A 180 -15.55 -6.08 -18.51
C GLY A 180 -15.71 -5.17 -17.29
N LEU A 181 -16.93 -4.99 -16.79
CA LEU A 181 -17.20 -4.20 -15.59
C LEU A 181 -16.56 -4.79 -14.32
N GLU A 182 -16.69 -6.10 -14.09
CA GLU A 182 -16.05 -6.76 -12.94
C GLU A 182 -14.51 -6.68 -13.01
N MET A 183 -13.97 -6.81 -14.22
CA MET A 183 -12.55 -6.62 -14.53
C MET A 183 -12.07 -5.20 -14.22
N LEU A 184 -12.83 -4.17 -14.59
CA LEU A 184 -12.54 -2.77 -14.25
C LEU A 184 -12.54 -2.53 -12.74
N ILE A 185 -13.56 -3.02 -12.04
CA ILE A 185 -13.66 -2.90 -10.57
C ILE A 185 -12.43 -3.54 -9.92
N LEU A 186 -12.04 -4.74 -10.38
CA LEU A 186 -10.85 -5.43 -9.88
C LEU A 186 -9.58 -4.61 -10.10
N VAL A 187 -9.34 -4.10 -11.32
CA VAL A 187 -8.15 -3.31 -11.64
C VAL A 187 -8.09 -2.07 -10.76
N VAL A 188 -9.18 -1.31 -10.62
CA VAL A 188 -9.19 -0.12 -9.76
C VAL A 188 -8.83 -0.47 -8.31
N PHE A 189 -9.34 -1.58 -7.76
CA PHE A 189 -8.95 -2.01 -6.42
C PHE A 189 -7.49 -2.46 -6.33
N ARG A 190 -6.97 -3.13 -7.35
CA ARG A 190 -5.56 -3.55 -7.39
C ARG A 190 -4.59 -2.39 -7.53
N MET A 191 -4.93 -1.40 -8.35
CA MET A 191 -4.18 -0.13 -8.47
C MET A 191 -4.12 0.57 -7.11
N ARG A 192 -5.26 0.70 -6.42
CA ARG A 192 -5.31 1.28 -5.05
C ARG A 192 -4.49 0.50 -4.02
N ARG A 193 -4.40 -0.82 -4.19
CA ARG A 193 -3.60 -1.70 -3.32
C ARG A 193 -2.14 -1.76 -3.74
N ARG A 194 -1.74 -1.08 -4.82
CA ARG A 194 -0.40 -1.11 -5.41
C ARG A 194 0.08 -2.55 -5.65
N VAL A 195 -0.81 -3.39 -6.15
CA VAL A 195 -0.48 -4.76 -6.56
C VAL A 195 0.50 -4.69 -7.74
N SER A 196 1.53 -5.53 -7.72
CA SER A 196 2.61 -5.54 -8.72
C SER A 196 2.16 -5.86 -10.14
N ASP A 197 1.08 -6.65 -10.30
CA ASP A 197 0.41 -6.87 -11.57
C ASP A 197 -1.10 -6.57 -11.46
N PRO A 198 -1.48 -5.29 -11.60
CA PRO A 198 -2.87 -4.89 -11.41
C PRO A 198 -3.77 -5.36 -12.56
N PHE A 199 -3.20 -5.65 -13.74
CA PHE A 199 -3.94 -5.99 -14.96
C PHE A 199 -4.15 -7.49 -15.16
N GLN A 200 -3.41 -8.34 -14.44
CA GLN A 200 -3.62 -9.79 -14.48
C GLN A 200 -5.03 -10.17 -14.01
N VAL A 201 -5.83 -10.80 -14.87
CA VAL A 201 -7.14 -11.33 -14.49
C VAL A 201 -6.99 -12.65 -13.71
N PRO A 202 -7.53 -12.76 -12.47
CA PRO A 202 -7.57 -14.01 -11.71
C PRO A 202 -8.25 -15.16 -12.47
N ASP A 203 -7.81 -16.38 -12.22
CA ASP A 203 -8.41 -17.58 -12.82
C ASP A 203 -9.87 -17.78 -12.37
N ASP A 204 -10.23 -17.47 -11.13
CA ASP A 204 -11.62 -17.58 -10.64
C ASP A 204 -12.58 -16.60 -11.34
N LEU A 205 -12.14 -15.36 -11.57
CA LEU A 205 -12.93 -14.37 -12.32
C LEU A 205 -13.06 -14.77 -13.79
N ARG A 206 -11.97 -15.27 -14.39
CA ARG A 206 -11.95 -15.76 -15.76
C ARG A 206 -12.92 -16.94 -15.96
N GLU A 207 -12.88 -17.92 -15.06
CA GLU A 207 -13.71 -19.14 -15.10
C GLU A 207 -15.19 -18.83 -14.91
N ARG A 208 -15.53 -17.91 -14.00
CA ARG A 208 -16.91 -17.45 -13.78
C ARG A 208 -17.57 -16.90 -15.04
N HIS A 209 -16.78 -16.26 -15.91
CA HIS A 209 -17.23 -15.67 -17.18
C HIS A 209 -16.94 -16.56 -18.40
N GLY A 210 -16.44 -17.78 -18.20
CA GLY A 210 -16.16 -18.73 -19.28
C GLY A 210 -15.09 -18.27 -20.26
N LEU A 211 -14.08 -17.51 -19.80
CA LEU A 211 -13.08 -16.89 -20.68
C LEU A 211 -11.77 -17.68 -20.71
N THR A 212 -11.08 -17.62 -21.86
CA THR A 212 -9.66 -17.94 -21.92
C THR A 212 -8.81 -16.78 -21.38
N ARG A 213 -7.53 -17.03 -21.08
CA ARG A 213 -6.62 -15.98 -20.60
C ARG A 213 -6.42 -14.86 -21.63
N VAL A 214 -6.37 -15.22 -22.92
CA VAL A 214 -6.23 -14.27 -24.02
C VAL A 214 -7.49 -13.40 -24.15
N GLU A 215 -8.67 -14.01 -24.08
CA GLU A 215 -9.94 -13.28 -24.14
C GLU A 215 -10.13 -12.35 -22.95
N ALA A 216 -9.80 -12.81 -21.73
CA ALA A 216 -9.86 -12.00 -20.53
C ALA A 216 -8.93 -10.77 -20.64
N SER A 217 -7.71 -10.96 -21.14
CA SER A 217 -6.75 -9.87 -21.34
C SER A 217 -7.24 -8.86 -22.40
N ARG A 218 -7.77 -9.36 -23.53
CA ARG A 218 -8.36 -8.51 -24.58
C ARG A 218 -9.57 -7.73 -24.06
N ARG A 219 -10.45 -8.40 -23.30
CA ARG A 219 -11.65 -7.78 -22.73
C ARG A 219 -11.30 -6.73 -21.68
N MET A 220 -10.31 -7.00 -20.83
CA MET A 220 -9.76 -6.00 -19.91
C MET A 220 -9.26 -4.76 -20.66
N GLY A 221 -8.48 -4.94 -21.72
CA GLY A 221 -8.00 -3.83 -22.55
C GLY A 221 -9.13 -3.00 -23.17
N ALA A 222 -10.15 -3.68 -23.72
CA ALA A 222 -11.33 -3.01 -24.28
C ALA A 222 -12.12 -2.25 -23.21
N ALA A 223 -12.31 -2.83 -22.02
CA ALA A 223 -13.01 -2.19 -20.92
C ALA A 223 -12.25 -0.95 -20.40
N LEU A 224 -10.92 -1.01 -20.30
CA LEU A 224 -10.08 0.13 -19.94
C LEU A 224 -10.17 1.26 -20.98
N ALA A 225 -10.12 0.92 -22.26
CA ALA A 225 -10.30 1.90 -23.33
C ALA A 225 -11.69 2.55 -23.29
N ALA A 226 -12.74 1.76 -23.07
CA ALA A 226 -14.10 2.26 -22.90
C ALA A 226 -14.23 3.17 -21.67
N LEU A 227 -13.66 2.79 -20.53
CA LEU A 227 -13.66 3.63 -19.32
C LEU A 227 -12.97 4.97 -19.56
N ARG A 228 -11.80 4.96 -20.22
CA ARG A 228 -11.05 6.18 -20.56
C ARG A 228 -11.86 7.10 -21.49
N ALA A 229 -12.59 6.53 -22.44
CA ALA A 229 -13.43 7.30 -23.36
C ALA A 229 -14.67 7.89 -22.66
N VAL A 230 -15.33 7.11 -21.80
CA VAL A 230 -16.58 7.52 -21.12
C VAL A 230 -16.32 8.50 -19.98
N ASN A 231 -15.28 8.27 -19.17
CA ASN A 231 -14.93 9.15 -18.06
C ASN A 231 -13.41 9.22 -17.88
N PRO A 232 -12.72 10.08 -18.66
CA PRO A 232 -11.27 10.24 -18.58
C PRO A 232 -10.81 10.73 -17.21
N GLY A 233 -11.61 11.53 -16.49
CA GLY A 233 -11.27 12.01 -15.15
C GLY A 233 -11.25 10.88 -14.11
N PHE A 234 -12.24 9.99 -14.14
CA PHE A 234 -12.26 8.81 -13.28
C PHE A 234 -11.09 7.87 -13.62
N PHE A 235 -10.82 7.66 -14.91
CA PHE A 235 -9.68 6.86 -15.36
C PHE A 235 -8.37 7.44 -14.86
N ALA A 236 -8.15 8.74 -15.05
CA ALA A 236 -6.95 9.44 -14.61
C ALA A 236 -6.73 9.33 -13.10
N ALA A 237 -7.78 9.56 -12.30
CA ALA A 237 -7.69 9.56 -10.86
C ALA A 237 -7.52 8.15 -10.23
N ASN A 238 -7.90 7.07 -10.94
CA ASN A 238 -7.90 5.72 -10.38
C ASN A 238 -6.90 4.75 -11.02
N ILE A 239 -6.46 5.02 -12.26
CA ILE A 239 -5.69 4.08 -13.09
C ILE A 239 -4.41 4.73 -13.64
N ASP A 240 -4.43 5.95 -14.18
CA ASP A 240 -3.22 6.58 -14.76
C ASP A 240 -2.24 7.15 -13.71
N GLU A 241 -2.37 6.77 -12.44
CA GLU A 241 -1.48 7.31 -11.42
C GLU A 241 -0.04 6.80 -11.60
N PRO A 242 0.97 7.69 -11.73
CA PRO A 242 2.36 7.27 -11.74
C PRO A 242 2.70 6.61 -10.39
N VAL A 243 3.35 5.45 -10.44
CA VAL A 243 3.67 4.62 -9.26
C VAL A 243 4.70 5.28 -8.32
N ASP A 244 5.18 6.48 -8.65
CA ASP A 244 6.18 7.20 -7.88
C ASP A 244 5.53 8.06 -6.79
N GLY A 245 5.55 7.52 -5.57
CA GLY A 245 5.05 8.14 -4.35
C GLY A 245 5.84 9.36 -3.91
N SER A 246 5.73 10.46 -4.65
CA SER A 246 6.09 11.81 -4.21
C SER A 246 4.89 12.73 -4.40
N GLY A 247 4.66 13.60 -3.40
CA GLY A 247 3.44 14.38 -3.24
C GLY A 247 3.08 15.26 -4.45
N ALA A 248 1.80 15.60 -4.50
CA ALA A 248 1.14 16.38 -5.54
C ALA A 248 1.95 17.59 -6.04
N VAL A 249 2.06 17.70 -7.36
CA VAL A 249 2.26 18.95 -8.11
C VAL A 249 1.06 19.07 -9.05
N PRO A 250 0.39 20.25 -9.14
CA PRO A 250 -0.83 20.39 -9.93
C PRO A 250 -0.54 20.37 -11.44
N ALA A 251 -1.60 20.07 -12.19
CA ALA A 251 -1.63 19.73 -13.59
C ALA A 251 -0.85 20.68 -14.53
N ALA A 252 -0.03 20.06 -15.38
CA ALA A 252 0.31 20.59 -16.69
C ALA A 252 -0.02 19.53 -17.76
N ASP A 253 -0.64 20.01 -18.83
CA ASP A 253 -1.12 19.35 -20.04
C ASP A 253 0.00 18.62 -20.83
N PRO A 254 -0.28 17.78 -21.84
CA PRO A 254 -0.25 16.34 -21.71
C PRO A 254 0.60 15.73 -22.83
N LEU A 255 1.93 15.73 -22.73
CA LEU A 255 2.73 14.99 -23.73
C LEU A 255 4.12 14.51 -23.26
N HIS A 256 4.64 14.88 -22.09
CA HIS A 256 6.02 14.58 -21.70
C HIS A 256 6.22 14.45 -20.17
N GLY A 257 5.81 13.33 -19.57
CA GLY A 257 6.24 12.95 -18.22
C GLY A 257 7.65 12.37 -18.23
N LEU A 258 8.64 13.25 -18.38
CA LEU A 258 10.07 12.96 -18.42
C LEU A 258 10.50 12.02 -17.29
N VAL A 259 11.08 10.87 -17.63
CA VAL A 259 12.15 10.26 -16.81
C VAL A 259 13.06 11.42 -16.41
N THR A 260 13.14 11.70 -15.11
CA THR A 260 13.95 12.82 -14.62
C THR A 260 15.38 12.64 -15.13
N ALA A 261 16.10 13.73 -15.38
CA ALA A 261 17.50 13.61 -15.81
C ALA A 261 18.31 12.71 -14.86
N ALA A 262 18.03 12.81 -13.56
CA ALA A 262 18.60 11.95 -12.52
C ALA A 262 18.27 10.45 -12.68
N GLU A 263 17.02 10.09 -12.99
CA GLU A 263 16.63 8.69 -13.22
C GLU A 263 17.24 8.12 -14.50
N ARG A 264 17.33 8.94 -15.56
CA ARG A 264 17.99 8.56 -16.82
C ARG A 264 19.47 8.29 -16.57
N ASP A 265 20.14 9.16 -15.84
CA ASP A 265 21.56 8.99 -15.50
C ASP A 265 21.79 7.80 -14.58
N GLN A 266 20.92 7.57 -13.60
CA GLN A 266 21.00 6.41 -12.72
C GLN A 266 20.79 5.10 -13.49
N ALA A 267 19.86 5.07 -14.45
CA ALA A 267 19.63 3.92 -15.32
C ALA A 267 20.85 3.66 -16.22
N ARG A 268 21.47 4.71 -16.78
CA ARG A 268 22.72 4.62 -17.56
C ARG A 268 23.88 4.10 -16.73
N VAL A 269 24.06 4.57 -15.49
CA VAL A 269 25.09 4.05 -14.57
C VAL A 269 24.84 2.57 -14.27
N THR A 270 23.60 2.19 -14.02
CA THR A 270 23.22 0.80 -13.70
C THR A 270 23.45 -0.12 -14.89
N LEU A 271 22.99 0.23 -16.09
CA LEU A 271 23.25 -0.54 -17.31
C LEU A 271 24.74 -0.56 -17.65
N GLY A 272 25.44 0.57 -17.55
CA GLY A 272 26.88 0.64 -17.77
C GLY A 272 27.66 -0.30 -16.83
N ARG A 273 27.24 -0.40 -15.56
CA ARG A 273 27.82 -1.35 -14.60
C ARG A 273 27.53 -2.80 -14.93
N LEU A 274 26.41 -3.11 -15.60
CA LEU A 274 26.06 -4.48 -16.00
C LEU A 274 26.74 -4.89 -17.31
N LEU A 275 27.01 -3.94 -18.21
CA LEU A 275 27.48 -4.20 -19.57
C LEU A 275 28.98 -3.96 -19.79
N ARG A 276 29.66 -3.17 -18.95
CA ARG A 276 31.12 -2.94 -19.10
C ARG A 276 31.95 -4.11 -18.58
N VAL A 277 32.70 -4.74 -19.47
CA VAL A 277 33.76 -5.71 -19.13
C VAL A 277 34.98 -4.96 -18.62
N ARG A 278 35.59 -5.45 -17.55
CA ARG A 278 36.92 -4.99 -17.10
C ARG A 278 37.98 -5.97 -17.63
N ALA A 279 39.14 -5.45 -18.02
CA ALA A 279 40.24 -6.28 -18.55
C ALA A 279 40.69 -7.40 -17.59
N ASP A 280 40.50 -7.17 -16.27
CA ASP A 280 40.94 -8.09 -15.21
C ASP A 280 39.77 -8.91 -14.60
N GLU A 281 38.63 -9.02 -15.28
CA GLU A 281 37.48 -9.75 -14.73
C GLU A 281 37.64 -11.28 -14.87
N PRO A 282 37.33 -12.06 -13.81
CA PRO A 282 37.37 -13.50 -13.89
C PRO A 282 36.33 -14.02 -14.90
N GLU A 283 36.71 -15.05 -15.67
CA GLU A 283 36.00 -15.60 -16.83
C GLU A 283 34.48 -15.84 -16.62
N PRO A 284 34.00 -16.38 -15.48
CA PRO A 284 32.56 -16.54 -15.26
C PRO A 284 31.77 -15.23 -15.23
N ARG A 285 32.42 -14.13 -14.84
CA ARG A 285 31.80 -12.78 -14.85
C ARG A 285 31.80 -12.19 -16.25
N ALA A 286 32.83 -12.44 -17.05
CA ALA A 286 32.91 -12.01 -18.44
C ALA A 286 31.78 -12.65 -19.29
N ILE A 287 31.61 -13.98 -19.19
CA ILE A 287 30.54 -14.72 -19.87
C ILE A 287 29.16 -14.16 -19.48
N ARG A 288 28.94 -13.94 -18.19
CA ARG A 288 27.65 -13.41 -17.69
C ARG A 288 27.32 -12.01 -18.22
N ARG A 289 28.33 -11.15 -18.35
CA ARG A 289 28.17 -9.80 -18.93
C ARG A 289 27.85 -9.85 -20.42
N GLU A 290 28.50 -10.76 -21.13
CA GLU A 290 28.23 -10.98 -22.55
C GLU A 290 26.80 -11.46 -22.78
N THR A 291 26.29 -12.33 -21.91
CA THR A 291 24.86 -12.70 -21.90
C THR A 291 23.94 -11.51 -21.64
N TYR A 292 24.28 -10.62 -20.69
CA TYR A 292 23.48 -9.41 -20.45
C TYR A 292 23.47 -8.46 -21.66
N ARG A 293 24.60 -8.31 -22.37
CA ARG A 293 24.66 -7.53 -23.62
C ARG A 293 23.73 -8.09 -24.69
N ARG A 294 23.79 -9.39 -24.94
CA ARG A 294 22.93 -10.07 -25.92
C ARG A 294 21.44 -9.88 -25.61
N ILE A 295 21.05 -9.92 -24.33
CA ILE A 295 19.66 -9.68 -23.92
C ILE A 295 19.26 -8.21 -24.08
N VAL A 296 20.13 -7.26 -23.70
CA VAL A 296 19.85 -5.83 -23.91
C VAL A 296 19.75 -5.50 -25.40
N ALA A 297 20.61 -6.07 -26.25
CA ALA A 297 20.55 -5.92 -27.69
C ALA A 297 19.24 -6.50 -28.28
N ALA A 298 18.79 -7.67 -27.82
CA ALA A 298 17.51 -8.24 -28.21
C ALA A 298 16.32 -7.34 -27.80
N ILE A 299 16.37 -6.72 -26.62
CA ILE A 299 15.36 -5.76 -26.17
C ILE A 299 15.36 -4.49 -27.04
N CYS A 300 16.55 -3.96 -27.36
CA CYS A 300 16.68 -2.79 -28.24
C CYS A 300 16.20 -3.11 -29.66
N ALA A 301 16.45 -4.32 -30.17
CA ALA A 301 15.95 -4.79 -31.45
C ALA A 301 14.41 -4.81 -31.49
N VAL A 302 13.74 -5.33 -30.45
CA VAL A 302 12.27 -5.25 -30.35
C VAL A 302 11.79 -3.80 -30.31
N GLY A 303 12.46 -2.94 -29.52
CA GLY A 303 12.14 -1.52 -29.44
C GLY A 303 12.31 -0.76 -30.76
N GLY A 304 13.22 -1.21 -31.62
CA GLY A 304 13.43 -0.70 -32.98
C GLY A 304 12.60 -1.41 -34.07
N GLY A 305 11.61 -2.25 -33.70
CA GLY A 305 10.73 -2.93 -34.65
C GLY A 305 11.32 -4.16 -35.34
N ARG A 306 12.48 -4.66 -34.89
CA ARG A 306 13.10 -5.91 -35.39
C ARG A 306 12.56 -7.12 -34.64
N CYS A 307 12.49 -8.26 -35.33
CA CYS A 307 12.07 -9.53 -34.73
C CYS A 307 13.17 -10.08 -33.80
N ALA A 308 12.89 -10.14 -32.50
CA ALA A 308 13.76 -10.78 -31.50
C ALA A 308 12.92 -11.33 -30.33
N ASN A 309 13.43 -12.37 -29.66
CA ASN A 309 12.77 -12.97 -28.50
C ASN A 309 13.71 -12.94 -27.27
N PRO A 310 13.75 -11.83 -26.53
CA PRO A 310 14.65 -11.67 -25.38
C PRO A 310 14.33 -12.66 -24.24
N VAL A 311 13.08 -13.14 -24.12
CA VAL A 311 12.69 -14.13 -23.10
C VAL A 311 13.25 -15.50 -23.42
N ALA A 312 13.10 -15.98 -24.67
CA ALA A 312 13.68 -17.26 -25.09
C ALA A 312 15.22 -17.24 -24.97
N LEU A 313 15.85 -16.12 -25.32
CA LEU A 313 17.29 -15.93 -25.14
C LEU A 313 17.70 -16.00 -23.66
N ALA A 314 16.94 -15.36 -22.77
CA ALA A 314 17.20 -15.41 -21.34
C ALA A 314 17.03 -16.83 -20.74
N VAL A 315 16.04 -17.59 -21.20
CA VAL A 315 15.86 -19.00 -20.79
C VAL A 315 17.07 -19.84 -21.22
N HIS A 316 17.49 -19.71 -22.48
CA HIS A 316 18.63 -20.46 -23.04
C HIS A 316 19.94 -20.14 -22.32
N GLU A 317 20.25 -18.86 -22.14
CA GLU A 317 21.57 -18.43 -21.68
C GLU A 317 21.76 -18.49 -20.17
N PHE A 318 20.68 -18.41 -19.38
CA PHE A 318 20.76 -18.49 -17.91
C PHE A 318 20.25 -19.82 -17.34
N GLY A 319 19.63 -20.69 -18.15
CA GLY A 319 19.05 -21.94 -17.67
C GLY A 319 17.94 -21.72 -16.63
N ILE A 320 17.21 -20.60 -16.74
CA ILE A 320 16.15 -20.22 -15.80
C ILE A 320 14.76 -20.56 -16.35
N ALA A 321 13.80 -20.73 -15.44
CA ALA A 321 12.41 -20.97 -15.81
C ALA A 321 11.82 -19.79 -16.62
N PRO A 322 10.88 -20.03 -17.55
CA PRO A 322 10.28 -18.99 -18.40
C PRO A 322 9.71 -17.80 -17.63
N GLU A 323 9.02 -18.03 -16.51
CA GLU A 323 8.42 -16.98 -15.68
C GLU A 323 9.49 -16.11 -14.97
N GLN A 324 10.67 -16.67 -14.71
CA GLN A 324 11.80 -15.92 -14.18
C GLN A 324 12.49 -15.12 -15.28
N ALA A 325 12.61 -15.68 -16.49
CA ALA A 325 13.13 -14.98 -17.66
C ALA A 325 12.25 -13.78 -18.05
N GLU A 326 10.93 -13.93 -18.07
CA GLU A 326 9.99 -12.83 -18.33
C GLU A 326 10.14 -11.68 -17.34
N ARG A 327 10.20 -11.98 -16.04
CA ARG A 327 10.39 -10.95 -14.99
C ARG A 327 11.72 -10.23 -15.15
N MET A 328 12.78 -10.96 -15.49
CA MET A 328 14.10 -10.38 -15.71
C MET A 328 14.13 -9.48 -16.96
N VAL A 329 13.60 -9.96 -18.09
CA VAL A 329 13.50 -9.20 -19.34
C VAL A 329 12.65 -7.95 -19.15
N ARG A 330 11.52 -8.03 -18.43
CA ARG A 330 10.69 -6.86 -18.11
C ARG A 330 11.47 -5.79 -17.33
N ARG A 331 12.29 -6.19 -16.35
CA ARG A 331 13.16 -5.26 -15.59
C ARG A 331 14.23 -4.62 -16.49
N PHE A 332 14.85 -5.41 -17.37
CA PHE A 332 15.80 -4.86 -18.34
C PHE A 332 15.13 -3.92 -19.34
N ALA A 333 13.94 -4.24 -19.82
CA ALA A 333 13.18 -3.39 -20.74
C ALA A 333 12.85 -2.03 -20.12
N VAL A 334 12.44 -2.00 -18.85
CA VAL A 334 12.26 -0.74 -18.10
C VAL A 334 13.58 0.04 -18.03
N LEU A 335 14.69 -0.60 -17.61
CA LEU A 335 15.99 0.07 -17.54
C LEU A 335 16.46 0.63 -18.89
N VAL A 336 16.26 -0.11 -19.98
CA VAL A 336 16.60 0.32 -21.35
C VAL A 336 15.74 1.50 -21.78
N ALA A 337 14.43 1.45 -21.54
CA ALA A 337 13.53 2.56 -21.83
C ALA A 337 13.90 3.82 -21.03
N THR A 338 14.23 3.67 -19.75
CA THR A 338 14.64 4.76 -18.85
C THR A 338 15.98 5.38 -19.26
N ALA A 339 16.96 4.57 -19.66
CA ALA A 339 18.29 5.05 -20.09
C ALA A 339 18.30 5.67 -21.50
N GLY A 340 17.33 5.27 -22.34
CA GLY A 340 17.21 5.61 -23.76
C GLY A 340 17.68 4.45 -24.65
N VAL A 341 16.80 3.98 -25.54
CA VAL A 341 17.03 2.80 -26.40
C VAL A 341 18.28 2.98 -27.27
N GLU A 342 18.47 4.14 -27.91
CA GLU A 342 19.65 4.43 -28.73
C GLU A 342 20.97 4.44 -27.94
N TRP A 343 20.91 4.88 -26.68
CA TRP A 343 22.08 4.83 -25.80
C TRP A 343 22.39 3.39 -25.39
N ALA A 344 21.38 2.61 -25.04
CA ALA A 344 21.53 1.21 -24.64
C ALA A 344 22.04 0.34 -25.81
N ASP A 345 21.53 0.56 -27.03
CA ASP A 345 21.96 -0.15 -28.24
C ASP A 345 23.45 0.06 -28.50
N ARG A 346 23.96 1.30 -28.38
CA ARG A 346 25.39 1.61 -28.53
C ARG A 346 26.29 1.00 -27.46
N VAL A 347 25.78 0.75 -26.25
CA VAL A 347 26.55 0.19 -25.13
C VAL A 347 26.48 -1.34 -25.10
N ALA A 348 25.47 -1.92 -25.75
CA ALA A 348 25.28 -3.36 -25.87
C ALA A 348 25.88 -3.97 -27.14
N ALA A 349 26.14 -3.15 -28.18
CA ALA A 349 26.95 -3.49 -29.35
C ALA A 349 28.42 -3.70 -28.98
#